data_AF-A0AAN7L697-F1
#
_entry.id   AF-A0AAN7L697-F1
#
_cell.length_a   1.000
_cell.length_b   1.000
_cell.length_c   1.000
_cell.angle_alpha   90.00
_cell.angle_beta   90.00
_cell.angle_gamma   90.00
#
_symmetry.space_group_name_H-M   'P 1'
#
loop_
_entity.id
_entity.type
_entity.pdbx_description
1 polymer ?
#
loop_
_entity_poly.entity_id
_entity_poly.type
_entity_poly.pdbx_seq_one_letter_code
_entity_poly.pdbx_strand_id
1 'polypeptide(L)'
;MGQFNIVSVTMFFLFSSFFPISAISSLNYTYYRQVSSLRLERIQRHLDKINKSPVFTIESPDGDIIDCIHKRKQPAMDHPLLRNHKIQKVPPEMPKASTTKDKENSPSSSSSSSEMAVAIGGNSGGGLKEVLWQSWHQNGTRCPRGTVPVRRATAHDVLRSKSLFDFGKKRRRLSPQAVLSDVVGGNGHEHAIAYTGSSDEPLYGAKATINVWDPSVEQVNEFSLSQIWIISGSFDGSDLNSIEAGWQVSPELYGDSQPRLFTYWTSDSYEKTGCYNLLCAGFVQTNSRIAIGAAISPVSSFSGNQYDITILIWKDPRLGNWWMSFGDKTLVGYWPAELFTHLSDHATMVEWGGEVVNSRRDSGRGGHTSTQMGSGHFAEEGFGKASYFRNLELVDSDNSLTSVQAVSTLAENTDCYNIKSAYTSAWGTHFYYGGPGKNPRCP
;
A
#
# COMPACT_ATOMS: atom_id res chain seq x y z
N MET A 1 -39.92 -67.25 24.62
CA MET A 1 -39.09 -66.21 25.28
C MET A 1 -38.46 -65.37 24.19
N GLY A 2 -39.08 -64.23 23.86
CA GLY A 2 -38.71 -63.39 22.72
C GLY A 2 -37.66 -62.35 23.08
N GLN A 3 -36.69 -62.17 22.17
CA GLN A 3 -35.64 -61.15 22.23
C GLN A 3 -36.23 -59.74 22.13
N PHE A 4 -35.80 -58.84 23.03
CA PHE A 4 -36.05 -57.41 22.93
C PHE A 4 -34.94 -56.74 22.11
N ASN A 5 -35.30 -56.17 20.96
CA ASN A 5 -34.43 -55.27 20.19
C ASN A 5 -34.54 -53.85 20.75
N ILE A 6 -33.43 -53.30 21.24
CA ILE A 6 -33.30 -51.90 21.61
C ILE A 6 -32.91 -51.12 20.35
N VAL A 7 -33.81 -50.27 19.86
CA VAL A 7 -33.53 -49.31 18.78
C VAL A 7 -32.88 -48.07 19.40
N SER A 8 -31.63 -47.81 19.07
CA SER A 8 -30.92 -46.58 19.44
C SER A 8 -31.35 -45.45 18.50
N VAL A 9 -32.07 -44.46 19.03
CA VAL A 9 -32.43 -43.24 18.30
C VAL A 9 -31.33 -42.21 18.56
N THR A 10 -30.47 -41.98 17.58
CA THR A 10 -29.45 -40.94 17.64
C THR A 10 -30.06 -39.61 17.19
N MET A 11 -30.25 -38.70 18.14
CA MET A 11 -30.79 -37.36 17.91
C MET A 11 -29.68 -36.44 17.36
N PHE A 12 -29.73 -36.10 16.08
CA PHE A 12 -28.82 -35.12 15.47
C PHE A 12 -29.21 -33.70 15.90
N PHE A 13 -28.43 -33.10 16.80
CA PHE A 13 -28.48 -31.66 17.05
C PHE A 13 -27.79 -30.93 15.89
N LEU A 14 -28.58 -30.28 15.02
CA LEU A 14 -28.07 -29.30 14.07
C LEU A 14 -27.58 -28.08 14.85
N PHE A 15 -26.29 -28.04 15.19
CA PHE A 15 -25.62 -26.81 15.58
C PHE A 15 -25.60 -25.89 14.35
N SER A 16 -26.55 -24.96 14.26
CA SER A 16 -26.42 -23.81 13.36
C SER A 16 -25.23 -23.00 13.86
N SER A 17 -24.08 -23.20 13.24
CA SER A 17 -22.94 -22.31 13.36
C SER A 17 -23.35 -20.98 12.76
N PHE A 18 -23.88 -20.09 13.60
CA PHE A 18 -23.94 -18.68 13.31
C PHE A 18 -22.49 -18.20 13.22
N PHE A 19 -21.91 -18.26 12.03
CA PHE A 19 -20.73 -17.48 11.74
C PHE A 19 -21.14 -16.01 11.89
N PRO A 20 -20.54 -15.25 12.82
CA PRO A 20 -20.73 -13.81 12.80
C PRO A 20 -20.22 -13.34 11.45
N ILE A 21 -21.14 -12.88 10.59
CA ILE A 21 -20.79 -12.05 9.45
C ILE A 21 -20.13 -10.83 10.09
N SER A 22 -18.80 -10.77 10.03
CA SER A 22 -18.07 -9.56 10.35
C SER A 22 -18.55 -8.50 9.38
N ALA A 23 -19.57 -7.73 9.77
CA ALA A 23 -19.99 -6.57 9.02
C ALA A 23 -18.76 -5.67 8.93
N ILE A 24 -18.24 -5.47 7.71
CA ILE A 24 -17.18 -4.51 7.45
C ILE A 24 -17.82 -3.14 7.67
N SER A 25 -17.73 -2.64 8.91
CA SER A 25 -18.24 -1.33 9.28
C SER A 25 -17.17 -0.29 8.93
N SER A 26 -17.10 0.12 7.67
CA SER A 26 -16.30 1.28 7.27
C SER A 26 -17.08 2.58 7.49
N LEU A 27 -16.39 3.64 7.89
CA LEU A 27 -16.99 4.98 7.93
C LEU A 27 -17.11 5.49 6.49
N ASN A 28 -18.25 6.07 6.13
CA ASN A 28 -18.46 6.71 4.83
C ASN A 28 -18.37 8.22 4.99
N TYR A 29 -17.39 8.83 4.31
CA TYR A 29 -17.12 10.26 4.32
C TYR A 29 -17.66 10.98 3.08
N THR A 30 -18.49 10.31 2.29
CA THR A 30 -19.13 10.90 1.12
C THR A 30 -20.20 11.91 1.54
N TYR A 31 -19.87 13.19 1.47
CA TYR A 31 -20.83 14.28 1.66
C TYR A 31 -21.39 14.76 0.31
N TYR A 32 -22.71 14.83 0.22
CA TYR A 32 -23.42 15.34 -0.96
C TYR A 32 -23.37 16.87 -0.98
N ARG A 33 -22.31 17.42 -1.57
CA ARG A 33 -22.17 18.87 -1.75
C ARG A 33 -22.92 19.32 -3.00
N GLN A 34 -23.96 20.14 -2.82
CA GLN A 34 -24.62 20.79 -3.95
C GLN A 34 -23.64 21.76 -4.62
N VAL A 35 -23.43 21.56 -5.92
CA VAL A 35 -22.53 22.37 -6.75
C VAL A 35 -23.26 22.84 -7.99
N SER A 36 -22.79 23.92 -8.61
CA SER A 36 -23.40 24.45 -9.83
C SER A 36 -23.37 23.43 -10.97
N SER A 37 -24.35 23.52 -11.88
CA SER A 37 -24.42 22.67 -13.08
C SER A 37 -23.13 22.74 -13.91
N LEU A 38 -22.57 23.94 -14.09
CA LEU A 38 -21.28 24.14 -14.77
C LEU A 38 -20.11 23.41 -14.08
N ARG A 39 -20.10 23.34 -12.74
CA ARG A 39 -19.07 22.60 -12.01
C ARG A 39 -19.26 21.09 -12.19
N LEU A 40 -20.50 20.58 -12.13
CA LEU A 40 -20.81 19.17 -12.37
C LEU A 40 -20.41 18.75 -13.79
N GLU A 41 -20.70 19.57 -14.80
CA GLU A 41 -20.35 19.27 -16.18
C GLU A 41 -18.83 19.17 -16.38
N ARG A 42 -18.05 20.06 -15.73
CA ARG A 42 -16.58 19.99 -15.74
C ARG A 42 -16.07 18.73 -15.03
N ILE A 43 -16.69 18.33 -13.92
CA ILE A 43 -16.37 17.09 -13.21
C ILE A 43 -16.67 15.88 -14.11
N GLN A 44 -17.84 15.84 -14.74
CA GLN A 44 -18.20 14.75 -15.63
C GLN A 44 -17.22 14.61 -16.80
N ARG A 45 -16.89 15.72 -17.48
CA ARG A 45 -15.88 15.74 -18.55
C ARG A 45 -14.51 15.25 -18.09
N HIS A 46 -14.14 15.52 -16.84
CA HIS A 46 -12.90 15.01 -16.25
C HIS A 46 -12.99 13.49 -16.01
N LEU A 47 -14.09 13.01 -15.43
CA LEU A 47 -14.34 11.59 -15.18
C LEU A 47 -14.37 10.78 -16.48
N ASP A 48 -15.02 11.29 -17.52
CA ASP A 48 -15.07 10.66 -18.85
C ASP A 48 -13.68 10.49 -19.48
N LYS A 49 -12.71 11.33 -19.09
CA LYS A 49 -11.32 11.24 -19.55
C LYS A 49 -10.53 10.16 -18.79
N ILE A 50 -10.68 10.10 -17.46
CA ILE A 50 -9.87 9.22 -16.61
C ILE A 50 -10.47 7.80 -16.49
N ASN A 51 -11.79 7.67 -16.44
CA ASN A 51 -12.47 6.38 -16.40
C ASN A 51 -12.53 5.79 -17.81
N LYS A 52 -11.79 4.71 -18.04
CA LYS A 52 -11.72 4.04 -19.35
C LYS A 52 -12.91 3.10 -19.51
N SER A 53 -13.39 2.95 -20.75
CA SER A 53 -14.50 2.05 -21.05
C SER A 53 -14.17 0.61 -20.61
N PRO A 54 -14.95 0.04 -19.66
CA PRO A 54 -14.72 -1.31 -19.17
C PRO A 54 -15.17 -2.36 -20.19
N VAL A 55 -14.47 -3.50 -20.19
CA VAL A 55 -14.95 -4.74 -20.84
C VAL A 55 -15.89 -5.49 -19.90
N PHE A 56 -15.66 -5.37 -18.60
CA PHE A 56 -16.43 -5.99 -17.54
C PHE A 56 -16.33 -5.11 -16.28
N THR A 57 -17.37 -5.11 -15.46
CA THR A 57 -17.45 -4.31 -14.24
C THR A 57 -17.77 -5.23 -13.06
N ILE A 58 -17.07 -5.05 -11.95
CA ILE A 58 -17.29 -5.78 -10.71
C ILE A 58 -17.74 -4.79 -9.64
N GLU A 59 -18.86 -5.09 -9.00
CA GLU A 59 -19.30 -4.41 -7.78
C GLU A 59 -18.70 -5.16 -6.59
N SER A 60 -17.84 -4.49 -5.85
CA SER A 60 -17.19 -5.03 -4.68
C SER A 60 -18.11 -4.91 -3.46
N PRO A 61 -18.08 -5.85 -2.49
CA PRO A 61 -18.93 -5.81 -1.30
C PRO A 61 -18.76 -4.55 -0.44
N ASP A 62 -17.63 -3.86 -0.57
CA ASP A 62 -17.32 -2.61 0.12
C ASP A 62 -17.80 -1.35 -0.61
N GLY A 63 -18.54 -1.51 -1.73
CA GLY A 63 -19.11 -0.42 -2.52
C GLY A 63 -18.21 0.12 -3.62
N ASP A 64 -16.97 -0.37 -3.74
CA ASP A 64 -16.11 -0.03 -4.87
C ASP A 64 -16.66 -0.62 -6.18
N ILE A 65 -16.48 0.13 -7.27
CA ILE A 65 -16.69 -0.37 -8.62
C ILE A 65 -15.32 -0.59 -9.28
N ILE A 66 -15.02 -1.82 -9.65
CA ILE A 66 -13.78 -2.22 -10.32
C ILE A 66 -14.07 -2.44 -11.81
N ASP A 67 -13.50 -1.58 -12.64
CA ASP A 67 -13.59 -1.66 -14.09
C ASP A 67 -12.44 -2.48 -14.66
N CYS A 68 -12.76 -3.59 -15.32
CA CYS A 68 -11.81 -4.40 -16.05
C CYS A 68 -11.60 -3.81 -17.43
N ILE A 69 -10.50 -3.07 -17.60
CA ILE A 69 -10.23 -2.33 -18.83
C ILE A 69 -9.20 -3.08 -19.69
N HIS A 70 -9.35 -3.05 -21.01
CA HIS A 70 -8.38 -3.69 -21.89
C HIS A 70 -6.99 -3.07 -21.67
N LYS A 71 -5.95 -3.89 -21.46
CA LYS A 71 -4.60 -3.42 -21.05
C LYS A 71 -3.99 -2.33 -21.93
N ARG A 72 -4.33 -2.28 -23.23
CA ARG A 72 -3.84 -1.26 -24.18
C ARG A 72 -4.63 0.06 -24.15
N LYS A 73 -5.69 0.13 -23.35
CA LYS A 73 -6.54 1.31 -23.15
C LYS A 73 -6.41 1.87 -21.73
N GLN A 74 -5.48 1.34 -20.93
CA GLN A 74 -5.29 1.73 -19.53
C GLN A 74 -4.78 3.17 -19.39
N PRO A 75 -5.01 3.84 -18.25
CA PRO A 75 -4.61 5.24 -18.04
C PRO A 75 -3.15 5.56 -18.40
N ALA A 76 -2.21 4.64 -18.15
CA ALA A 76 -0.81 4.83 -18.50
C ALA A 76 -0.57 5.19 -19.97
N MET A 77 -1.41 4.71 -20.88
CA MET A 77 -1.24 4.95 -22.33
C MET A 77 -1.62 6.39 -22.74
N ASP A 78 -2.24 7.17 -21.85
CA ASP A 78 -2.49 8.60 -22.09
C ASP A 78 -1.23 9.44 -21.89
N HIS A 79 -0.19 8.91 -21.22
CA HIS A 79 1.06 9.64 -21.01
C HIS A 79 1.73 9.91 -22.36
N PRO A 80 2.17 11.15 -22.67
CA PRO A 80 2.79 11.47 -23.95
C PRO A 80 3.96 10.55 -24.33
N LEU A 81 4.80 10.18 -23.34
CA LEU A 81 5.92 9.26 -23.54
C LEU A 81 5.50 7.80 -23.74
N LEU A 82 4.28 7.41 -23.35
CA LEU A 82 3.85 6.01 -23.31
C LEU A 82 2.77 5.64 -24.34
N ARG A 83 2.38 6.56 -25.23
CA ARG A 83 1.29 6.35 -26.21
C ARG A 83 1.47 5.09 -27.07
N ASN A 84 2.71 4.78 -27.44
CA ASN A 84 3.07 3.62 -28.27
C ASN A 84 3.90 2.60 -27.48
N HIS A 85 3.86 2.66 -26.13
CA HIS A 85 4.68 1.81 -25.29
C HIS A 85 4.35 0.33 -25.49
N LYS A 86 5.37 -0.50 -25.65
CA LYS A 86 5.20 -1.94 -25.72
C LYS A 86 5.07 -2.50 -24.31
N ILE A 87 3.83 -2.78 -23.91
CA ILE A 87 3.54 -3.37 -22.59
C ILE A 87 4.30 -4.68 -22.40
N GLN A 88 5.14 -4.73 -21.37
CA GLN A 88 5.81 -5.94 -20.91
C GLN A 88 4.85 -6.75 -20.05
N LYS A 89 4.83 -8.07 -20.23
CA LYS A 89 3.99 -8.95 -19.40
C LYS A 89 4.70 -9.39 -18.13
N VAL A 90 6.01 -9.57 -18.23
CA VAL A 90 6.90 -10.02 -17.16
C VAL A 90 8.21 -9.23 -17.27
N PRO A 91 8.89 -8.99 -16.15
CA PRO A 91 10.25 -8.48 -16.16
C PRO A 91 11.15 -9.49 -16.86
N PRO A 92 12.18 -9.03 -17.57
CA PRO A 92 13.21 -9.91 -18.08
C PRO A 92 13.86 -10.74 -16.96
N GLU A 93 14.19 -10.14 -15.82
CA GLU A 93 14.81 -10.85 -14.69
C GLU A 93 14.17 -10.45 -13.37
N MET A 94 13.90 -11.45 -12.53
CA MET A 94 13.49 -11.24 -11.14
C MET A 94 14.74 -11.14 -10.26
N PRO A 95 14.73 -10.35 -9.17
CA PRO A 95 15.85 -10.34 -8.23
C PRO A 95 16.13 -11.74 -7.69
N LYS A 96 17.41 -12.13 -7.67
CA LYS A 96 17.87 -13.41 -7.14
C LYS A 96 17.65 -13.41 -5.63
N ALA A 97 17.10 -14.49 -5.08
CA ALA A 97 17.00 -14.61 -3.63
C ALA A 97 18.41 -14.64 -3.01
N SER A 98 18.56 -14.06 -1.82
CA SER A 98 19.81 -14.10 -1.06
C SER A 98 20.34 -15.53 -0.97
N THR A 99 21.59 -15.74 -1.40
CA THR A 99 22.33 -17.00 -1.20
C THR A 99 23.23 -16.86 0.02
N THR A 100 22.65 -16.65 1.21
CA THR A 100 23.39 -16.90 2.44
C THR A 100 23.76 -18.39 2.47
N LYS A 101 25.08 -18.64 2.55
CA LYS A 101 25.73 -19.94 2.59
C LYS A 101 25.37 -20.70 3.87
N ASP A 102 24.21 -21.34 3.91
CA ASP A 102 23.99 -22.49 4.79
C ASP A 102 24.26 -23.76 3.99
N LYS A 103 25.56 -24.03 3.73
CA LYS A 103 25.98 -25.34 3.26
C LYS A 103 26.33 -26.24 4.45
N GLU A 104 25.58 -27.34 4.49
CA GLU A 104 26.02 -28.67 4.91
C GLU A 104 26.27 -28.91 6.40
N ASN A 105 25.20 -29.27 7.11
CA ASN A 105 25.07 -30.61 7.70
C ASN A 105 23.70 -30.78 8.36
N SER A 106 22.74 -31.41 7.67
CA SER A 106 21.80 -32.37 8.28
C SER A 106 20.97 -33.08 7.19
N PRO A 107 20.70 -34.37 7.36
CA PRO A 107 20.17 -35.23 6.31
C PRO A 107 18.68 -34.96 6.07
N SER A 108 18.25 -35.29 4.85
CA SER A 108 16.88 -35.29 4.37
C SER A 108 15.87 -35.79 5.42
N SER A 109 15.15 -34.87 6.05
CA SER A 109 13.88 -35.15 6.68
C SER A 109 12.92 -34.01 6.34
N SER A 110 11.80 -34.40 5.75
CA SER A 110 10.65 -33.54 5.49
C SER A 110 10.11 -33.02 6.83
N SER A 111 10.55 -31.84 7.24
CA SER A 111 9.95 -31.11 8.37
C SER A 111 9.46 -29.75 7.89
N SER A 112 8.14 -29.67 7.76
CA SER A 112 7.35 -28.46 7.61
C SER A 112 7.70 -27.44 8.69
N SER A 113 8.44 -26.40 8.32
CA SER A 113 8.51 -25.15 9.06
C SER A 113 7.22 -24.37 8.76
N SER A 114 6.41 -24.18 9.78
CA SER A 114 5.10 -23.53 9.77
C SER A 114 5.20 -22.04 9.41
N GLU A 115 5.04 -21.70 8.13
CA GLU A 115 4.41 -20.44 7.74
C GLU A 115 2.93 -20.54 8.11
N MET A 116 2.52 -19.83 9.16
CA MET A 116 1.13 -19.80 9.59
C MET A 116 0.34 -18.83 8.67
N ALA A 117 0.21 -19.20 7.39
CA ALA A 117 -0.83 -18.67 6.52
C ALA A 117 -2.16 -19.23 7.02
N VAL A 118 -2.92 -18.40 7.74
CA VAL A 118 -4.22 -18.79 8.29
C VAL A 118 -5.17 -19.09 7.14
N ALA A 119 -5.53 -20.37 7.03
CA ALA A 119 -6.53 -20.87 6.10
C ALA A 119 -7.91 -20.35 6.48
N ILE A 120 -8.58 -19.65 5.56
CA ILE A 120 -10.02 -19.39 5.66
C ILE A 120 -10.76 -20.71 5.41
N GLY A 121 -11.55 -21.11 6.40
CA GLY A 121 -12.31 -22.36 6.45
C GLY A 121 -13.25 -22.56 5.26
N GLY A 122 -13.44 -23.84 4.90
CA GLY A 122 -14.31 -24.30 3.82
C GLY A 122 -13.72 -25.57 3.22
N ASN A 123 -14.37 -26.70 3.52
CA ASN A 123 -13.92 -28.07 3.34
C ASN A 123 -13.89 -28.51 1.85
N SER A 124 -12.92 -29.37 1.51
CA SER A 124 -12.78 -30.22 0.29
C SER A 124 -11.89 -29.70 -0.85
N GLY A 125 -10.79 -30.44 -1.10
CA GLY A 125 -10.04 -30.44 -2.36
C GLY A 125 -8.65 -29.80 -2.28
N GLY A 126 -7.59 -30.62 -2.29
CA GLY A 126 -6.20 -30.17 -2.27
C GLY A 126 -5.85 -29.25 -3.44
N GLY A 127 -5.60 -28.00 -3.11
CA GLY A 127 -5.03 -26.96 -3.96
C GLY A 127 -4.76 -25.75 -3.08
N LEU A 128 -3.60 -25.11 -3.21
CA LEU A 128 -3.25 -23.86 -2.52
C LEU A 128 -4.41 -22.87 -2.69
N LYS A 129 -5.19 -22.62 -1.63
CA LYS A 129 -6.24 -21.59 -1.64
C LYS A 129 -5.55 -20.25 -1.87
N GLU A 130 -5.84 -19.65 -3.02
CA GLU A 130 -5.34 -18.33 -3.40
C GLU A 130 -5.70 -17.31 -2.32
N VAL A 131 -4.68 -16.65 -1.75
CA VAL A 131 -4.90 -15.62 -0.73
C VAL A 131 -5.51 -14.39 -1.41
N LEU A 132 -6.76 -14.10 -1.07
CA LEU A 132 -7.50 -12.98 -1.61
C LEU A 132 -7.22 -11.73 -0.76
N TRP A 133 -6.26 -10.92 -1.18
CA TRP A 133 -5.83 -9.72 -0.45
C TRP A 133 -6.77 -8.52 -0.55
N GLN A 134 -7.83 -8.61 -1.35
CA GLN A 134 -8.71 -7.46 -1.64
C GLN A 134 -10.19 -7.85 -1.64
N SER A 135 -11.03 -6.96 -1.10
CA SER A 135 -12.46 -7.19 -0.85
C SER A 135 -13.24 -7.57 -2.12
N TRP A 136 -12.86 -7.03 -3.28
CA TRP A 136 -13.55 -7.29 -4.55
C TRP A 136 -13.42 -8.72 -5.06
N HIS A 137 -12.56 -9.55 -4.45
CA HIS A 137 -12.45 -10.97 -4.75
C HIS A 137 -13.41 -11.86 -3.96
N GLN A 138 -14.08 -11.35 -2.91
CA GLN A 138 -14.89 -12.18 -2.00
C GLN A 138 -15.99 -12.98 -2.72
N ASN A 139 -16.54 -12.43 -3.80
CA ASN A 139 -17.56 -13.09 -4.62
C ASN A 139 -16.98 -14.05 -5.68
N GLY A 140 -15.67 -14.32 -5.67
CA GLY A 140 -14.97 -15.14 -6.65
C GLY A 140 -14.86 -14.51 -8.05
N THR A 141 -15.33 -13.27 -8.22
CA THR A 141 -15.26 -12.50 -9.46
C THR A 141 -13.82 -12.08 -9.76
N ARG A 142 -13.46 -12.11 -11.05
CA ARG A 142 -12.11 -11.77 -11.52
C ARG A 142 -12.19 -11.05 -12.85
N CYS A 143 -11.24 -10.17 -13.09
CA CYS A 143 -11.12 -9.52 -14.40
C CYS A 143 -10.72 -10.53 -15.50
N PRO A 144 -11.31 -10.47 -16.70
CA PRO A 144 -10.96 -11.34 -17.81
C PRO A 144 -9.49 -11.21 -18.23
N ARG A 145 -8.92 -12.30 -18.79
CA ARG A 145 -7.54 -12.27 -19.30
C ARG A 145 -7.39 -11.18 -20.37
N GLY A 146 -6.28 -10.45 -20.30
CA GLY A 146 -6.00 -9.32 -21.20
C GLY A 146 -6.56 -7.97 -20.74
N THR A 147 -7.25 -7.94 -19.59
CA THR A 147 -7.69 -6.72 -18.92
C THR A 147 -6.88 -6.46 -17.65
N VAL A 148 -6.96 -5.24 -17.13
CA VAL A 148 -6.43 -4.82 -15.83
C VAL A 148 -7.59 -4.22 -15.01
N PRO A 149 -7.73 -4.56 -13.71
CA PRO A 149 -8.73 -3.94 -12.84
C PRO A 149 -8.31 -2.51 -12.48
N VAL A 150 -9.25 -1.58 -12.60
CA VAL A 150 -9.08 -0.18 -12.20
C VAL A 150 -10.28 0.25 -11.37
N ARG A 151 -10.04 0.82 -10.18
CA ARG A 151 -11.12 1.39 -9.37
C ARG A 151 -11.69 2.61 -10.07
N ARG A 152 -13.00 2.64 -10.28
CA ARG A 152 -13.70 3.75 -10.92
C ARG A 152 -13.68 4.99 -10.01
N ALA A 153 -13.29 6.13 -10.56
CA ALA A 153 -13.42 7.42 -9.87
C ALA A 153 -14.85 7.93 -10.00
N THR A 154 -15.39 8.50 -8.93
CA THR A 154 -16.75 9.06 -8.90
C THR A 154 -16.75 10.58 -8.78
N ALA A 155 -17.90 11.22 -9.04
CA ALA A 155 -18.05 12.66 -8.83
C ALA A 155 -17.84 13.04 -7.36
N HIS A 156 -18.21 12.17 -6.43
CA HIS A 156 -17.98 12.39 -5.00
C HIS A 156 -16.49 12.40 -4.66
N ASP A 157 -15.69 11.54 -5.30
CA ASP A 157 -14.23 11.54 -5.13
C ASP A 157 -13.62 12.87 -5.54
N VAL A 158 -14.04 13.38 -6.69
CA VAL A 158 -13.58 14.69 -7.19
C VAL A 158 -14.06 15.84 -6.30
N LEU A 159 -15.28 15.77 -5.76
CA LEU A 159 -15.87 16.81 -4.92
C LEU A 159 -15.22 16.94 -3.53
N ARG A 160 -14.58 15.87 -3.03
CA ARG A 160 -13.79 15.92 -1.79
C ARG A 160 -12.48 16.67 -1.98
N SER A 161 -11.89 16.62 -3.18
CA SER A 161 -10.69 17.40 -3.50
C SER A 161 -10.98 18.91 -3.60
N LYS A 162 -9.95 19.73 -3.35
CA LYS A 162 -10.09 21.20 -3.38
C LYS A 162 -10.40 21.72 -4.79
N SER A 163 -9.86 21.09 -5.82
CA SER A 163 -10.09 21.46 -7.23
C SER A 163 -9.86 20.27 -8.17
N LEU A 164 -10.33 20.40 -9.42
CA LEU A 164 -10.04 19.42 -10.47
C LEU A 164 -8.54 19.26 -10.76
N PHE A 165 -7.74 20.29 -10.49
CA PHE A 165 -6.29 20.22 -10.66
C PHE A 165 -5.62 19.42 -9.54
N ASP A 166 -6.16 19.53 -8.31
CA ASP A 166 -5.64 18.87 -7.12
C ASP A 166 -6.06 17.40 -7.00
N PHE A 167 -7.11 16.98 -7.72
CA PHE A 167 -7.65 15.62 -7.60
C PHE A 167 -6.57 14.56 -7.89
N GLY A 168 -6.27 13.74 -6.88
CA GLY A 168 -5.26 12.68 -6.95
C GLY A 168 -3.81 13.15 -6.80
N LYS A 169 -3.51 14.45 -6.63
CA LYS A 169 -2.14 14.95 -6.51
C LYS A 169 -1.72 15.17 -5.06
N LYS A 170 -0.46 14.87 -4.73
CA LYS A 170 0.16 15.38 -3.50
C LYS A 170 0.39 16.88 -3.62
N ARG A 171 0.30 17.60 -2.51
CA ARG A 171 0.53 19.05 -2.46
C ARG A 171 1.89 19.32 -1.84
N ARG A 172 2.78 20.01 -2.56
CA ARG A 172 3.93 20.65 -1.92
C ARG A 172 3.44 21.86 -1.14
N ARG A 173 3.61 21.85 0.18
CA ARG A 173 3.46 23.07 0.97
C ARG A 173 4.76 23.85 0.86
N LEU A 174 4.72 24.94 0.11
CA LEU A 174 5.84 25.86 -0.02
C LEU A 174 6.00 26.64 1.30
N SER A 175 6.93 26.19 2.14
CA SER A 175 7.41 26.95 3.30
C SER A 175 8.68 27.72 2.88
N PRO A 176 8.76 29.07 2.96
CA PRO A 176 9.89 29.85 2.43
C PRO A 176 11.23 29.76 3.19
N GLN A 177 11.37 28.89 4.19
CA GLN A 177 12.62 28.70 4.93
C GLN A 177 12.75 27.24 5.39
N ALA A 178 13.47 26.42 4.63
CA ALA A 178 13.94 25.12 5.09
C ALA A 178 15.27 24.80 4.40
N VAL A 179 16.34 25.40 4.92
CA VAL A 179 17.71 25.00 4.61
C VAL A 179 18.03 23.87 5.59
N LEU A 180 18.24 22.64 5.08
CA LEU A 180 18.70 21.45 5.81
C LEU A 180 17.72 20.83 6.86
N SER A 181 16.41 20.89 6.65
CA SER A 181 15.43 20.46 7.65
C SER A 181 14.21 19.71 7.10
N ASP A 182 14.37 18.95 6.01
CA ASP A 182 13.25 18.31 5.29
C ASP A 182 12.68 17.04 5.94
N VAL A 183 12.93 16.86 7.23
CA VAL A 183 12.14 15.99 8.12
C VAL A 183 11.80 16.72 9.43
N VAL A 184 11.50 18.01 9.39
CA VAL A 184 11.05 18.76 10.56
C VAL A 184 9.77 19.51 10.22
N GLY A 185 8.63 18.85 10.39
CA GLY A 185 7.37 19.38 10.96
C GLY A 185 6.70 20.63 10.38
N GLY A 186 7.22 21.26 9.31
CA GLY A 186 6.73 22.54 8.80
C GLY A 186 5.53 22.43 7.85
N ASN A 187 5.35 21.27 7.22
CA ASN A 187 4.34 21.10 6.17
C ASN A 187 3.05 20.44 6.70
N GLY A 188 2.94 20.22 8.01
CA GLY A 188 1.81 19.50 8.62
C GLY A 188 1.85 17.98 8.39
N HIS A 189 2.97 17.44 7.90
CA HIS A 189 3.22 16.00 7.82
C HIS A 189 4.11 15.57 8.99
N GLU A 190 3.88 14.38 9.52
CA GLU A 190 4.67 13.77 10.59
C GLU A 190 4.94 12.30 10.24
N HIS A 191 6.15 11.85 10.52
CA HIS A 191 6.71 10.58 10.07
C HIS A 191 7.22 9.75 11.25
N ALA A 192 7.25 8.44 11.03
CA ALA A 192 8.03 7.50 11.83
C ALA A 192 8.63 6.48 10.86
N ILE A 193 9.86 6.75 10.42
CA ILE A 193 10.50 6.07 9.30
C ILE A 193 11.84 5.46 9.67
N ALA A 194 12.15 4.34 9.03
CA ALA A 194 13.48 3.78 8.93
C ALA A 194 14.02 4.04 7.53
N TYR A 195 15.31 4.30 7.39
CA TYR A 195 15.92 4.56 6.09
C TYR A 195 17.32 3.98 5.99
N THR A 196 17.73 3.75 4.74
CA THR A 196 19.09 3.38 4.36
C THR A 196 19.46 4.07 3.05
N GLY A 197 20.73 4.41 2.93
CA GLY A 197 21.29 5.10 1.78
C GLY A 197 22.70 5.57 2.09
N SER A 198 23.60 5.46 1.12
CA SER A 198 24.91 6.08 1.15
C SER A 198 25.23 6.64 -0.24
N SER A 199 26.13 7.60 -0.33
CA SER A 199 26.61 8.12 -1.61
C SER A 199 27.37 7.08 -2.44
N ASP A 200 27.79 5.98 -1.81
CA ASP A 200 28.83 5.10 -2.33
C ASP A 200 28.29 3.78 -2.89
N GLU A 201 27.05 3.39 -2.55
CA GLU A 201 26.44 2.13 -3.01
C GLU A 201 25.07 2.35 -3.68
N PRO A 202 24.95 2.12 -5.00
CA PRO A 202 23.71 2.32 -5.73
C PRO A 202 22.65 1.28 -5.33
N LEU A 203 21.41 1.74 -5.12
CA LEU A 203 20.27 0.90 -4.77
C LEU A 203 19.38 0.68 -6.00
N TYR A 204 19.01 -0.57 -6.27
CA TYR A 204 18.18 -0.96 -7.41
C TYR A 204 16.79 -1.43 -7.00
N GLY A 205 16.43 -1.31 -5.72
CA GLY A 205 15.12 -1.70 -5.25
C GLY A 205 15.08 -2.03 -3.77
N ALA A 206 13.88 -2.32 -3.29
CA ALA A 206 13.63 -2.70 -1.92
C ALA A 206 12.44 -3.64 -1.82
N LYS A 207 12.49 -4.51 -0.82
CA LYS A 207 11.42 -5.41 -0.43
C LYS A 207 11.20 -5.34 1.07
N ALA A 208 9.93 -5.35 1.46
CA ALA A 208 9.55 -5.44 2.87
C ALA A 208 8.19 -6.12 3.03
N THR A 209 7.99 -6.70 4.20
CA THR A 209 6.68 -7.18 4.67
C THR A 209 6.11 -6.18 5.67
N ILE A 210 4.88 -5.75 5.44
CA ILE A 210 4.22 -4.62 6.12
C ILE A 210 2.89 -5.13 6.70
N ASN A 211 2.65 -4.99 8.00
CA ASN A 211 1.32 -5.30 8.52
C ASN A 211 0.31 -4.19 8.21
N VAL A 212 -0.94 -4.60 7.98
CA VAL A 212 -2.03 -3.73 7.55
C VAL A 212 -2.96 -3.47 8.73
N TRP A 213 -3.28 -2.20 8.97
CA TRP A 213 -4.19 -1.74 10.02
C TRP A 213 -5.26 -0.81 9.47
N ASP A 214 -6.30 -0.58 10.27
CA ASP A 214 -7.37 0.41 10.02
C ASP A 214 -7.24 1.56 11.05
N PRO A 215 -6.25 2.45 10.91
CA PRO A 215 -6.07 3.59 11.81
C PRO A 215 -7.23 4.59 11.70
N SER A 216 -7.65 5.13 12.83
CA SER A 216 -8.60 6.25 12.88
C SER A 216 -7.96 7.53 12.36
N VAL A 217 -8.62 8.19 11.40
CA VAL A 217 -8.23 9.50 10.87
C VAL A 217 -9.27 10.54 11.31
N GLU A 218 -8.84 11.60 11.99
CA GLU A 218 -9.74 12.57 12.63
C GLU A 218 -10.41 13.50 11.61
N GLN A 219 -9.65 14.00 10.62
CA GLN A 219 -10.14 14.95 9.62
C GLN A 219 -10.19 14.34 8.22
N VAL A 220 -11.19 14.70 7.42
CA VAL A 220 -11.35 14.14 6.06
C VAL A 220 -10.14 14.39 5.18
N ASN A 221 -9.51 15.56 5.30
CA ASN A 221 -8.33 15.98 4.55
C ASN A 221 -7.00 15.53 5.17
N GLU A 222 -7.04 14.61 6.12
CA GLU A 222 -5.87 13.91 6.66
C GLU A 222 -5.78 12.50 6.08
N PHE A 223 -4.64 11.87 6.27
CA PHE A 223 -4.44 10.46 5.95
C PHE A 223 -3.47 9.83 6.95
N SER A 224 -3.44 8.50 6.93
CA SER A 224 -2.42 7.68 7.58
C SER A 224 -1.96 6.62 6.59
N LEU A 225 -0.65 6.51 6.39
CA LEU A 225 -0.09 5.55 5.44
C LEU A 225 1.07 4.76 6.03
N SER A 226 1.37 3.66 5.35
CA SER A 226 2.52 2.79 5.60
C SER A 226 3.10 2.37 4.26
N GLN A 227 4.36 2.71 3.97
CA GLN A 227 4.90 2.52 2.64
C GLN A 227 6.41 2.31 2.55
N ILE A 228 6.84 1.95 1.34
CA ILE A 228 8.22 1.96 0.88
C ILE A 228 8.40 3.16 -0.05
N TRP A 229 9.46 3.94 0.16
CA TRP A 229 9.91 4.97 -0.77
C TRP A 229 11.22 4.55 -1.44
N ILE A 230 11.27 4.65 -2.77
CA ILE A 230 12.49 4.53 -3.56
C ILE A 230 12.83 5.92 -4.10
N ILE A 231 13.94 6.49 -3.65
CA ILE A 231 14.25 7.91 -3.82
C ILE A 231 15.59 8.09 -4.55
N SER A 232 15.64 9.07 -5.44
CA SER A 232 16.87 9.53 -6.08
C SER A 232 16.78 11.03 -6.42
N GLY A 233 17.93 11.71 -6.46
CA GLY A 233 18.00 13.17 -6.66
C GLY A 233 18.01 13.96 -5.35
N SER A 234 17.66 15.24 -5.44
CA SER A 234 17.76 16.20 -4.32
C SER A 234 16.39 16.58 -3.76
N PHE A 235 16.28 16.62 -2.43
CA PHE A 235 15.16 17.25 -1.74
C PHE A 235 15.14 18.77 -1.93
N ASP A 236 16.31 19.38 -2.17
CA ASP A 236 16.43 20.79 -2.51
C ASP A 236 16.04 21.01 -3.99
N GLY A 237 14.89 21.65 -4.20
CA GLY A 237 14.42 22.08 -5.52
C GLY A 237 13.40 21.14 -6.17
N SER A 238 13.49 20.99 -7.50
CA SER A 238 12.51 20.28 -8.33
C SER A 238 13.08 18.99 -8.94
N ASP A 239 14.11 18.42 -8.33
CA ASP A 239 14.91 17.35 -8.92
C ASP A 239 14.75 16.00 -8.21
N LEU A 240 13.79 15.90 -7.27
CA LEU A 240 13.51 14.66 -6.55
C LEU A 240 12.69 13.71 -7.43
N ASN A 241 13.19 12.48 -7.55
CA ASN A 241 12.45 11.35 -8.11
C ASN A 241 12.03 10.43 -6.96
N SER A 242 10.79 9.99 -6.96
CA SER A 242 10.24 9.08 -5.94
C SER A 242 9.30 8.06 -6.58
N ILE A 243 9.41 6.80 -6.15
CA ILE A 243 8.42 5.75 -6.36
C ILE A 243 7.97 5.26 -4.99
N GLU A 244 6.65 5.20 -4.81
CA GLU A 244 6.04 4.90 -3.52
C GLU A 244 4.99 3.81 -3.67
N ALA A 245 4.99 2.85 -2.75
CA ALA A 245 3.92 1.87 -2.64
C ALA A 245 3.74 1.35 -1.23
N GLY A 246 2.48 1.08 -0.87
CA GLY A 246 2.11 0.70 0.48
C GLY A 246 0.61 0.55 0.66
N TRP A 247 0.13 0.72 1.88
CA TRP A 247 -1.29 0.87 2.17
C TRP A 247 -1.55 2.22 2.84
N GLN A 248 -2.72 2.81 2.59
CA GLN A 248 -3.13 4.05 3.24
C GLN A 248 -4.62 4.07 3.56
N VAL A 249 -4.98 4.78 4.62
CA VAL A 249 -6.34 5.23 4.94
C VAL A 249 -6.41 6.71 4.60
N SER A 250 -7.21 7.07 3.59
CA SER A 250 -7.36 8.44 3.10
C SER A 250 -8.82 8.75 2.78
N PRO A 251 -9.59 9.30 3.74
CA PRO A 251 -10.97 9.66 3.54
C PRO A 251 -11.20 10.66 2.39
N GLU A 252 -10.31 11.66 2.22
CA GLU A 252 -10.40 12.60 1.09
C GLU A 252 -10.34 11.87 -0.25
N LEU A 253 -9.40 10.93 -0.41
CA LEU A 253 -9.17 10.24 -1.68
C LEU A 253 -10.25 9.19 -1.97
N TYR A 254 -10.61 8.38 -0.98
CA TYR A 254 -11.44 7.19 -1.20
C TYR A 254 -12.88 7.31 -0.71
N GLY A 255 -13.14 8.24 0.22
CA GLY A 255 -14.48 8.45 0.78
C GLY A 255 -14.84 7.45 1.87
N ASP A 256 -13.89 6.62 2.31
CA ASP A 256 -14.04 5.69 3.41
C ASP A 256 -12.81 5.66 4.33
N SER A 257 -12.88 4.86 5.39
CA SER A 257 -11.75 4.59 6.29
C SER A 257 -10.99 3.31 5.95
N GLN A 258 -11.27 2.63 4.84
CA GLN A 258 -10.64 1.32 4.61
C GLN A 258 -9.16 1.48 4.19
N PRO A 259 -8.25 0.63 4.72
CA PRO A 259 -6.87 0.62 4.25
C PRO A 259 -6.82 0.08 2.83
N ARG A 260 -6.24 0.86 1.93
CA ARG A 260 -6.22 0.59 0.49
C ARG A 260 -4.79 0.50 0.00
N LEU A 261 -4.50 -0.51 -0.83
CA LEU A 261 -3.24 -0.58 -1.58
C LEU A 261 -3.12 0.69 -2.40
N PHE A 262 -1.99 1.38 -2.33
CA PHE A 262 -1.77 2.56 -3.13
C PHE A 262 -0.38 2.57 -3.76
N THR A 263 -0.27 3.41 -4.78
CA THR A 263 1.02 3.80 -5.34
C THR A 263 1.06 5.29 -5.59
N TYR A 264 2.26 5.86 -5.59
CA TYR A 264 2.54 7.21 -6.06
C TYR A 264 3.89 7.22 -6.79
N TRP A 265 4.11 8.18 -7.67
CA TRP A 265 5.43 8.43 -8.24
C TRP A 265 5.58 9.91 -8.60
N THR A 266 6.80 10.42 -8.64
CA THR A 266 7.11 11.76 -9.17
C THR A 266 8.52 11.77 -9.74
N SER A 267 8.78 12.64 -10.70
CA SER A 267 10.11 12.97 -11.21
C SER A 267 10.46 14.46 -11.08
N ASP A 268 9.63 15.23 -10.37
CA ASP A 268 9.76 16.68 -10.23
C ASP A 268 9.37 17.19 -8.83
N SER A 269 9.76 16.49 -7.77
CA SER A 269 9.48 16.89 -6.38
C SER A 269 8.00 17.18 -6.10
N TYR A 270 7.09 16.36 -6.64
CA TYR A 270 5.63 16.49 -6.47
C TYR A 270 5.04 17.79 -7.05
N GLU A 271 5.72 18.45 -8.00
CA GLU A 271 5.24 19.72 -8.56
C GLU A 271 4.16 19.50 -9.63
N LYS A 272 4.45 18.77 -10.70
CA LYS A 272 3.53 18.57 -11.83
C LYS A 272 3.29 17.11 -12.14
N THR A 273 4.31 16.27 -11.97
CA THR A 273 4.25 14.84 -12.27
C THR A 273 3.63 14.05 -11.13
N GLY A 274 3.08 12.90 -11.47
CA GLY A 274 2.54 11.99 -10.47
C GLY A 274 1.11 12.28 -10.03
N CYS A 275 0.51 11.23 -9.50
CA CYS A 275 -0.72 11.24 -8.76
C CYS A 275 -0.86 9.87 -8.06
N TYR A 276 -1.82 9.77 -7.16
CA TYR A 276 -2.18 8.50 -6.55
C TYR A 276 -2.75 7.52 -7.58
N ASN A 277 -2.27 6.28 -7.49
CA ASN A 277 -2.81 5.12 -8.17
C ASN A 277 -2.84 5.32 -9.70
N LEU A 278 -3.98 5.05 -10.32
CA LEU A 278 -4.21 5.18 -11.76
C LEU A 278 -5.06 6.41 -12.10
N LEU A 279 -5.13 7.41 -11.22
CA LEU A 279 -5.88 8.65 -11.45
C LEU A 279 -5.24 9.54 -12.55
N CYS A 280 -4.00 9.22 -12.92
CA CYS A 280 -3.24 9.82 -14.00
C CYS A 280 -2.36 8.74 -14.65
N ALA A 281 -1.76 9.11 -15.77
CA ALA A 281 -0.92 8.21 -16.53
C ALA A 281 0.49 8.09 -15.91
N GLY A 282 1.09 6.89 -15.97
CA GLY A 282 2.48 6.66 -15.57
C GLY A 282 2.76 5.19 -15.24
N PHE A 283 1.96 4.60 -14.35
CA PHE A 283 2.12 3.20 -13.96
C PHE A 283 1.42 2.24 -14.94
N VAL A 284 2.20 1.34 -15.56
CA VAL A 284 1.68 0.32 -16.48
C VAL A 284 1.32 -0.95 -15.70
N GLN A 285 0.03 -1.16 -15.48
CA GLN A 285 -0.47 -2.39 -14.86
C GLN A 285 -0.49 -3.54 -15.87
N THR A 286 -0.16 -4.75 -15.42
CA THR A 286 0.04 -5.92 -16.29
C THR A 286 -0.83 -7.12 -15.91
N ASN A 287 -1.28 -7.22 -14.65
CA ASN A 287 -2.09 -8.32 -14.16
C ASN A 287 -3.59 -7.97 -14.07
N SER A 288 -4.41 -9.02 -13.95
CA SER A 288 -5.87 -8.93 -13.81
C SER A 288 -6.37 -9.27 -12.39
N ARG A 289 -5.47 -9.35 -11.39
CA ARG A 289 -5.73 -9.85 -10.03
C ARG A 289 -5.58 -8.80 -8.94
N ILE A 290 -4.87 -7.71 -9.16
CA ILE A 290 -4.63 -6.68 -8.13
C ILE A 290 -5.12 -5.35 -8.66
N ALA A 291 -6.05 -4.73 -7.95
CA ALA A 291 -6.57 -3.40 -8.26
C ALA A 291 -5.89 -2.37 -7.37
N ILE A 292 -5.07 -1.47 -7.92
CA ILE A 292 -4.48 -0.38 -7.14
C ILE A 292 -5.60 0.57 -6.71
N GLY A 293 -5.60 0.96 -5.43
CA GLY A 293 -6.63 1.77 -4.79
C GLY A 293 -7.79 0.98 -4.18
N ALA A 294 -7.89 -0.34 -4.39
CA ALA A 294 -8.94 -1.16 -3.77
C ALA A 294 -8.58 -1.57 -2.33
N ALA A 295 -9.60 -1.78 -1.50
CA ALA A 295 -9.45 -2.10 -0.09
C ALA A 295 -8.71 -3.43 0.13
N ILE A 296 -7.81 -3.43 1.11
CA ILE A 296 -7.11 -4.62 1.57
C ILE A 296 -7.94 -5.27 2.67
N SER A 297 -8.12 -6.59 2.57
CA SER A 297 -8.84 -7.37 3.57
C SER A 297 -8.26 -8.79 3.62
N PRO A 298 -8.14 -9.41 4.80
CA PRO A 298 -8.39 -8.86 6.15
C PRO A 298 -7.30 -7.90 6.66
N VAL A 299 -7.58 -7.22 7.78
CA VAL A 299 -6.66 -6.27 8.46
C VAL A 299 -6.33 -6.76 9.87
N SER A 300 -5.19 -6.33 10.41
CA SER A 300 -4.69 -6.71 11.74
C SER A 300 -5.59 -6.19 12.86
N SER A 301 -5.58 -6.88 14.00
CA SER A 301 -6.33 -6.46 15.20
C SER A 301 -5.45 -6.47 16.46
N PHE A 302 -5.79 -5.60 17.41
CA PHE A 302 -5.03 -5.44 18.65
C PHE A 302 -5.06 -6.72 19.48
N SER A 303 -3.88 -7.24 19.81
CA SER A 303 -3.68 -8.53 20.50
C SER A 303 -4.41 -9.70 19.83
N GLY A 304 -4.64 -9.62 18.52
CA GLY A 304 -5.33 -10.62 17.71
C GLY A 304 -4.55 -10.99 16.45
N ASN A 305 -5.28 -11.45 15.43
CA ASN A 305 -4.67 -11.87 14.17
C ASN A 305 -3.94 -10.70 13.51
N GLN A 306 -2.71 -10.98 13.06
CA GLN A 306 -1.91 -10.03 12.30
C GLN A 306 -1.96 -10.43 10.82
N TYR A 307 -2.17 -9.45 9.95
CA TYR A 307 -2.18 -9.65 8.51
C TYR A 307 -1.21 -8.68 7.87
N ASP A 308 -0.34 -9.22 7.02
CA ASP A 308 0.72 -8.47 6.38
C ASP A 308 0.76 -8.70 4.87
N ILE A 309 1.21 -7.68 4.15
CA ILE A 309 1.45 -7.68 2.72
C ILE A 309 2.95 -7.60 2.48
N THR A 310 3.43 -8.22 1.41
CA THR A 310 4.82 -8.05 0.97
C THR A 310 4.85 -7.24 -0.31
N ILE A 311 5.67 -6.19 -0.33
CA ILE A 311 5.90 -5.37 -1.52
C ILE A 311 7.36 -5.49 -1.90
N LEU A 312 7.62 -5.66 -3.20
CA LEU A 312 8.95 -5.55 -3.80
C LEU A 312 8.86 -4.57 -4.96
N ILE A 313 9.68 -3.53 -4.91
CA ILE A 313 9.93 -2.60 -6.01
C ILE A 313 11.38 -2.77 -6.44
N TRP A 314 11.65 -2.93 -7.73
CA TRP A 314 13.02 -3.03 -8.23
C TRP A 314 13.16 -2.56 -9.67
N LYS A 315 14.35 -2.11 -10.02
CA LYS A 315 14.75 -1.74 -11.37
C LYS A 315 15.20 -2.99 -12.12
N ASP A 316 14.53 -3.27 -13.22
CA ASP A 316 14.96 -4.32 -14.14
C ASP A 316 16.34 -3.97 -14.74
N PRO A 317 17.37 -4.81 -14.56
CA PRO A 317 18.73 -4.50 -15.03
C PRO A 317 18.84 -4.47 -16.56
N ARG A 318 17.87 -5.04 -17.29
CA ARG A 318 17.94 -5.14 -18.76
C ARG A 318 17.23 -4.01 -19.48
N LEU A 319 16.03 -3.64 -19.03
CA LEU A 319 15.22 -2.61 -19.70
C LEU A 319 15.04 -1.35 -18.84
N GLY A 320 15.53 -1.33 -17.60
CA GLY A 320 15.53 -0.16 -16.72
C GLY A 320 14.18 0.18 -16.08
N ASN A 321 13.12 -0.56 -16.38
CA ASN A 321 11.80 -0.30 -15.81
C ASN A 321 11.75 -0.69 -14.34
N TRP A 322 11.05 0.11 -13.54
CA TRP A 322 10.81 -0.17 -12.14
C TRP A 322 9.57 -1.04 -11.98
N TRP A 323 9.75 -2.32 -11.67
CA TRP A 323 8.68 -3.26 -11.44
C TRP A 323 8.20 -3.26 -10.00
N MET A 324 6.92 -3.58 -9.82
CA MET A 324 6.30 -3.79 -8.52
C MET A 324 5.64 -5.16 -8.46
N SER A 325 5.86 -5.88 -7.37
CA SER A 325 5.09 -7.06 -6.99
C SER A 325 4.44 -6.89 -5.62
N PHE A 326 3.34 -7.60 -5.40
CA PHE A 326 2.51 -7.53 -4.21
C PHE A 326 2.13 -8.94 -3.72
N GLY A 327 2.13 -9.14 -2.41
CA GLY A 327 1.77 -10.40 -1.76
C GLY A 327 2.77 -11.52 -2.08
N ASP A 328 2.26 -12.60 -2.66
CA ASP A 328 2.99 -13.83 -3.02
C ASP A 328 3.85 -13.67 -4.30
N LYS A 329 4.51 -12.52 -4.45
CA LYS A 329 5.27 -12.14 -5.66
C LYS A 329 4.39 -11.95 -6.90
N THR A 330 3.09 -11.69 -6.73
CA THR A 330 2.19 -11.35 -7.83
C THR A 330 2.64 -10.02 -8.46
N LEU A 331 3.15 -10.08 -9.70
CA LEU A 331 3.57 -8.91 -10.48
C LEU A 331 2.39 -7.98 -10.74
N VAL A 332 2.42 -6.75 -10.25
CA VAL A 332 1.34 -5.77 -10.42
C VAL A 332 1.50 -5.01 -11.74
N GLY A 333 2.70 -4.51 -11.97
CA GLY A 333 3.00 -3.64 -13.09
C GLY A 333 4.37 -2.98 -12.91
N TYR A 334 4.60 -1.92 -13.66
CA TYR A 334 5.87 -1.20 -13.63
C TYR A 334 5.73 0.27 -14.02
N TRP A 335 6.67 1.09 -13.54
CA TRP A 335 6.93 2.42 -14.04
C TRP A 335 8.01 2.36 -15.13
N PRO A 336 7.71 2.82 -16.35
CA PRO A 336 8.71 2.89 -17.42
C PRO A 336 9.87 3.82 -17.06
N ALA A 337 11.10 3.44 -17.44
CA ALA A 337 12.31 4.21 -17.14
C ALA A 337 12.24 5.65 -17.68
N GLU A 338 11.55 5.85 -18.80
CA GLU A 338 11.40 7.14 -19.48
C GLU A 338 10.64 8.19 -18.67
N LEU A 339 10.01 7.80 -17.55
CA LEU A 339 9.35 8.75 -16.63
C LEU A 339 10.33 9.51 -15.72
N PHE A 340 11.54 8.98 -15.56
CA PHE A 340 12.47 9.41 -14.51
C PHE A 340 13.72 10.06 -15.07
N THR A 341 14.30 10.96 -14.28
CA THR A 341 15.62 11.54 -14.51
C THR A 341 16.66 10.78 -13.70
N HIS A 342 16.63 10.85 -12.38
CA HIS A 342 17.60 10.19 -11.49
C HIS A 342 17.35 8.70 -11.31
N LEU A 343 16.08 8.32 -11.10
CA LEU A 343 15.71 6.90 -11.02
C LEU A 343 15.88 6.16 -12.36
N SER A 344 16.21 6.86 -13.46
CA SER A 344 16.62 6.19 -14.70
C SER A 344 17.95 5.43 -14.54
N ASP A 345 18.79 5.86 -13.61
CA ASP A 345 20.06 5.21 -13.28
C ASP A 345 19.91 4.28 -12.07
N HIS A 346 19.75 4.85 -10.86
CA HIS A 346 19.59 4.11 -9.61
C HIS A 346 18.91 4.96 -8.53
N ALA A 347 18.54 4.33 -7.42
CA ALA A 347 18.09 4.99 -6.21
C ALA A 347 19.27 5.25 -5.26
N THR A 348 19.28 6.40 -4.60
CA THR A 348 20.29 6.77 -3.61
C THR A 348 19.82 6.52 -2.19
N MET A 349 18.50 6.38 -1.99
CA MET A 349 17.92 6.16 -0.68
C MET A 349 16.65 5.31 -0.78
N VAL A 350 16.45 4.48 0.25
CA VAL A 350 15.22 3.75 0.49
C VAL A 350 14.72 4.07 1.89
N GLU A 351 13.42 4.37 1.99
CA GLU A 351 12.75 4.60 3.26
C GLU A 351 11.58 3.62 3.44
N TRP A 352 11.26 3.34 4.69
CA TRP A 352 10.13 2.50 5.11
C TRP A 352 9.48 3.13 6.33
N GLY A 353 8.16 3.05 6.44
CA GLY A 353 7.48 3.47 7.67
C GLY A 353 6.18 4.21 7.41
N GLY A 354 5.79 5.02 8.39
CA GLY A 354 4.51 5.72 8.40
C GLY A 354 4.62 7.22 8.17
N GLU A 355 3.56 7.77 7.60
CA GLU A 355 3.35 9.20 7.42
C GLU A 355 1.88 9.52 7.73
N VAL A 356 1.66 10.64 8.41
CA VAL A 356 0.32 11.19 8.67
C VAL A 356 0.29 12.68 8.35
N VAL A 357 -0.92 13.22 8.16
CA VAL A 357 -1.14 14.67 8.13
C VAL A 357 -1.79 15.13 9.43
N ASN A 358 -1.22 16.17 10.03
CA ASN A 358 -1.76 16.92 11.14
C ASN A 358 -2.22 18.31 10.65
N SER A 359 -3.49 18.41 10.28
CA SER A 359 -4.09 19.62 9.70
C SER A 359 -4.37 20.72 10.71
N ARG A 360 -4.34 20.43 12.02
CA ARG A 360 -4.64 21.43 13.07
C ARG A 360 -3.52 22.44 13.27
N ARG A 361 -2.28 22.14 12.91
CA ARG A 361 -1.19 23.13 12.85
C ARG A 361 -1.54 24.34 11.98
N ASP A 362 -2.33 24.16 10.92
CA ASP A 362 -2.74 25.24 10.00
C ASP A 362 -3.86 26.13 10.55
N SER A 363 -4.61 25.64 11.53
CA SER A 363 -5.81 26.33 12.02
C SER A 363 -5.52 27.38 13.10
N GLY A 364 -4.26 27.52 13.54
CA GLY A 364 -3.86 28.41 14.62
C GLY A 364 -4.47 28.07 15.99
N ARG A 365 -5.18 26.94 16.11
CA ARG A 365 -5.94 26.55 17.32
C ARG A 365 -5.17 25.74 18.35
N GLY A 366 -3.88 25.48 18.12
CA GLY A 366 -2.98 24.84 19.09
C GLY A 366 -3.39 23.41 19.46
N GLY A 367 -2.70 22.42 18.91
CA GLY A 367 -2.83 21.02 19.33
C GLY A 367 -2.80 20.03 18.18
N HIS A 368 -2.30 18.83 18.45
CA HIS A 368 -2.21 17.73 17.52
C HIS A 368 -3.60 17.14 17.21
N THR A 369 -3.78 16.51 16.04
CA THR A 369 -4.97 15.69 15.75
C THR A 369 -4.88 14.31 16.40
N SER A 370 -6.02 13.67 16.65
CA SER A 370 -6.10 12.27 17.10
C SER A 370 -5.92 11.26 15.95
N THR A 371 -5.36 11.69 14.81
CA THR A 371 -5.10 10.81 13.67
C THR A 371 -4.03 9.80 14.06
N GLN A 372 -4.33 8.52 13.87
CA GLN A 372 -3.45 7.42 14.26
C GLN A 372 -2.46 7.10 13.15
N MET A 373 -1.21 6.80 13.51
CA MET A 373 -0.22 6.24 12.59
C MET A 373 -0.15 4.73 12.79
N GLY A 374 -0.18 3.97 11.69
CA GLY A 374 -0.08 2.52 11.73
C GLY A 374 -1.26 1.90 12.48
N SER A 375 -1.01 1.34 13.67
CA SER A 375 -2.02 0.73 14.52
C SER A 375 -2.63 1.69 15.54
N GLY A 376 -2.10 2.92 15.63
CA GLY A 376 -2.43 3.86 16.70
C GLY A 376 -1.68 3.61 18.02
N HIS A 377 -0.80 2.62 18.07
CA HIS A 377 -0.01 2.26 19.24
C HIS A 377 1.47 2.56 19.04
N PHE A 378 2.17 2.87 20.14
CA PHE A 378 3.60 3.16 20.11
C PHE A 378 4.44 1.90 19.86
N ALA A 379 5.63 2.10 19.30
CA ALA A 379 6.55 1.05 18.88
C ALA A 379 6.95 0.08 20.01
N GLU A 380 7.00 0.55 21.27
CA GLU A 380 7.37 -0.27 22.43
C GLU A 380 6.36 -1.37 22.73
N GLU A 381 5.12 -1.26 22.25
CA GLU A 381 4.10 -2.28 22.45
C GLU A 381 4.34 -3.56 21.63
N GLY A 382 5.16 -3.48 20.57
CA GLY A 382 5.68 -4.64 19.85
C GLY A 382 4.63 -5.45 19.09
N PHE A 383 4.96 -6.72 18.80
CA PHE A 383 4.14 -7.59 17.96
C PHE A 383 2.73 -7.79 18.52
N GLY A 384 1.74 -7.76 17.61
CA GLY A 384 0.34 -7.90 17.95
C GLY A 384 -0.34 -6.57 18.34
N LYS A 385 0.43 -5.49 18.53
CA LYS A 385 -0.10 -4.20 19.01
C LYS A 385 0.39 -3.02 18.18
N ALA A 386 1.70 -2.91 17.97
CA ALA A 386 2.31 -1.88 17.14
C ALA A 386 2.30 -2.29 15.65
N SER A 387 2.34 -1.29 14.75
CA SER A 387 2.66 -1.56 13.35
C SER A 387 4.12 -1.91 13.19
N TYR A 388 4.45 -2.68 12.16
CA TYR A 388 5.79 -3.16 11.89
C TYR A 388 6.09 -3.28 10.41
N PHE A 389 7.37 -3.15 10.10
CA PHE A 389 7.98 -3.67 8.90
C PHE A 389 8.97 -4.76 9.29
N ARG A 390 9.00 -5.86 8.55
CA ARG A 390 9.94 -6.97 8.72
C ARG A 390 10.49 -7.45 7.39
N ASN A 391 11.49 -8.32 7.43
CA ASN A 391 12.12 -8.91 6.24
C ASN A 391 12.58 -7.82 5.26
N LEU A 392 13.27 -6.80 5.79
CA LEU A 392 13.80 -5.71 4.98
C LEU A 392 14.94 -6.22 4.10
N GLU A 393 14.79 -6.08 2.79
CA GLU A 393 15.79 -6.47 1.79
C GLU A 393 15.97 -5.34 0.78
N LEU A 394 17.19 -5.18 0.28
CA LEU A 394 17.54 -4.29 -0.82
C LEU A 394 17.85 -5.10 -2.07
N VAL A 395 17.69 -4.49 -3.25
CA VAL A 395 18.18 -5.04 -4.51
C VAL A 395 19.48 -4.33 -4.87
N ASP A 396 20.55 -5.09 -5.00
CA ASP A 396 21.88 -4.61 -5.38
C ASP A 396 22.09 -4.55 -6.91
N SER A 397 23.28 -4.11 -7.32
CA SER A 397 23.70 -3.97 -8.72
C SER A 397 23.75 -5.30 -9.48
N ASP A 398 23.91 -6.43 -8.78
CA ASP A 398 23.89 -7.77 -9.35
C ASP A 398 22.46 -8.34 -9.47
N ASN A 399 21.46 -7.50 -9.20
CA ASN A 399 20.04 -7.83 -9.14
C ASN A 399 19.80 -8.97 -8.12
N SER A 400 20.45 -8.89 -6.96
CA SER A 400 20.28 -9.83 -5.85
C SER A 400 19.60 -9.15 -4.66
N LEU A 401 18.72 -9.91 -3.99
CA LEU A 401 18.11 -9.49 -2.74
C LEU A 401 19.08 -9.73 -1.60
N THR A 402 19.40 -8.68 -0.85
CA THR A 402 20.28 -8.73 0.30
C THR A 402 19.57 -8.16 1.52
N SER A 403 19.58 -8.90 2.63
CA SER A 403 18.94 -8.47 3.88
C SER A 403 19.63 -7.23 4.45
N VAL A 404 18.82 -6.25 4.84
CA VAL A 404 19.30 -5.02 5.47
C VAL A 404 19.91 -5.35 6.83
N GLN A 405 21.17 -4.94 7.04
CA GLN A 405 21.89 -5.23 8.29
C GLN A 405 21.59 -4.21 9.39
N ALA A 406 21.38 -2.95 9.01
CA ALA A 406 21.05 -1.87 9.93
C ALA A 406 20.23 -0.81 9.19
N VAL A 407 19.43 -0.06 9.95
CA VAL A 407 18.67 1.09 9.48
C VAL A 407 18.87 2.25 10.43
N SER A 408 18.87 3.46 9.87
CA SER A 408 18.68 4.68 10.65
C SER A 408 17.18 4.89 10.87
N THR A 409 16.80 5.51 11.98
CA THR A 409 15.38 5.79 12.30
C THR A 409 15.16 7.26 12.57
N LEU A 410 13.97 7.75 12.24
CA LEU A 410 13.59 9.16 12.38
C LEU A 410 12.10 9.29 12.66
N ALA A 411 11.76 10.15 13.62
CA ALA A 411 10.41 10.60 13.90
C ALA A 411 10.46 12.05 14.42
N GLU A 412 9.61 12.93 13.90
CA GLU A 412 9.67 14.36 14.23
C GLU A 412 9.19 14.65 15.65
N ASN A 413 8.16 13.94 16.11
CA ASN A 413 7.63 14.10 17.44
C ASN A 413 7.34 12.74 18.10
N THR A 414 8.33 12.25 18.83
CA THR A 414 8.30 10.93 19.49
C THR A 414 7.20 10.78 20.53
N ASP A 415 6.65 11.88 21.05
CA ASP A 415 5.50 11.83 21.97
C ASP A 415 4.17 11.65 21.24
N CYS A 416 4.10 11.90 19.93
CA CYS A 416 2.90 11.68 19.09
C CYS A 416 2.99 10.35 18.35
N TYR A 417 4.15 10.10 17.73
CA TYR A 417 4.47 8.91 16.94
C TYR A 417 5.94 8.55 17.11
N ASN A 418 6.25 7.28 17.30
CA ASN A 418 7.63 6.85 17.43
C ASN A 418 7.95 5.61 16.60
N ILE A 419 9.23 5.28 16.56
CA ILE A 419 9.79 4.13 15.85
C ILE A 419 10.88 3.50 16.69
N LYS A 420 10.97 2.17 16.64
CA LYS A 420 12.01 1.39 17.31
C LYS A 420 12.48 0.24 16.42
N SER A 421 13.74 0.28 16.03
CA SER A 421 14.38 -0.82 15.31
C SER A 421 14.74 -1.97 16.25
N ALA A 422 14.74 -3.17 15.70
CA ALA A 422 15.07 -4.42 16.39
C ALA A 422 15.61 -5.46 15.39
N TYR A 423 16.18 -6.53 15.93
CA TYR A 423 16.70 -7.65 15.15
C TYR A 423 16.26 -8.97 15.77
N THR A 424 15.82 -9.92 14.93
CA THR A 424 15.67 -11.33 15.31
C THR A 424 16.15 -12.22 14.17
N SER A 425 16.53 -13.47 14.47
CA SER A 425 16.86 -14.45 13.43
C SER A 425 15.69 -14.76 12.49
N ALA A 426 14.45 -14.63 12.98
CA ALA A 426 13.25 -14.94 12.20
C ALA A 426 12.86 -13.83 11.22
N TRP A 427 13.04 -12.56 11.59
CA TRP A 427 12.60 -11.40 10.79
C TRP A 427 13.73 -10.56 10.22
N GLY A 428 14.98 -10.88 10.59
CA GLY A 428 16.12 -10.02 10.37
C GLY A 428 15.97 -8.67 11.05
N THR A 429 16.56 -7.65 10.44
CA THR A 429 16.32 -6.25 10.79
C THR A 429 14.87 -5.89 10.49
N HIS A 430 14.19 -5.41 11.53
CA HIS A 430 12.78 -5.01 11.49
C HIS A 430 12.59 -3.81 12.40
N PHE A 431 11.43 -3.18 12.34
CA PHE A 431 11.09 -2.12 13.27
C PHE A 431 9.59 -2.11 13.58
N TYR A 432 9.28 -1.59 14.75
CA TYR A 432 7.93 -1.20 15.12
C TYR A 432 7.78 0.31 15.02
N TYR A 433 6.60 0.78 14.65
CA TYR A 433 6.30 2.20 14.55
C TYR A 433 4.80 2.45 14.79
N GLY A 434 4.47 3.70 15.06
CA GLY A 434 3.09 4.17 15.18
C GLY A 434 2.90 5.13 16.33
N GLY A 435 1.63 5.41 16.61
CA GLY A 435 1.23 6.24 17.74
C GLY A 435 -0.18 6.80 17.57
N PRO A 436 -0.79 7.28 18.67
CA PRO A 436 -2.17 7.71 18.67
C PRO A 436 -2.37 9.14 18.13
N GLY A 437 -1.29 9.85 17.80
CA GLY A 437 -1.34 11.30 17.61
C GLY A 437 -1.60 11.98 18.94
N LYS A 438 -2.68 12.76 19.04
CA LYS A 438 -3.03 13.52 20.24
C LYS A 438 -3.16 12.65 21.48
N ASN A 439 -2.36 12.96 22.50
CA ASN A 439 -2.36 12.28 23.81
C ASN A 439 -1.79 13.22 24.91
N PRO A 440 -1.76 12.85 26.20
CA PRO A 440 -1.27 13.74 27.26
C PRO A 440 0.17 14.25 27.09
N ARG A 441 1.04 13.52 26.37
CA ARG A 441 2.41 13.94 26.03
C ARG A 441 2.50 14.67 24.68
N CYS A 442 1.44 14.60 23.87
CA CYS A 442 1.30 15.26 22.58
C CYS A 442 -0.07 15.98 22.51
N PRO A 443 -0.21 17.16 23.13
CA PRO A 443 -1.51 17.83 23.30
C PRO A 443 -2.13 18.41 22.02
#